data_AF-A0A1V5HH52-F1
#
_entry.id   AF-A0A1V5HH52-F1
#
_cell.length_a   1.000
_cell.length_b   1.000
_cell.length_c   1.000
_cell.angle_alpha   90.00
_cell.angle_beta   90.00
_cell.angle_gamma   90.00
#
_symmetry.space_group_name_H-M   'P 1'
#
loop_
_entity.id
_entity.type
_entity.pdbx_description
1 polymer ?
#
loop_
_entity_poly.entity_id
_entity_poly.type
_entity_poly.pdbx_seq_one_letter_code
_entity_poly.pdbx_strand_id
1 'polypeptide(L)'
;MQRDGYLVRLCLVLLILLVAFGLLAAHLYRLQIGRHDYLYAKARQKYTASRVVFGHRGQIYDANANLLAGNLACRDVLAEPRNFRLPKDTMATLLGYSLGVPREVLARRFASPRIEIPVQRQVDITAAEKLRARNLKGLRFVDSYRRYYPKGPLCANLIGLLDADGMGVSGVEALLDPQLRPTTAKTTFERDRKGRPLDNPAAAAEPRNGADVYLTIDEPIQSIVEEELALMVEKHRPRAAYAVMASPRTGAILAMAQYPSFDANHRDGLQPEQYQNRVLTEGFEPGSVMKAMSIAGALDFGVVRLDDTFDCEDGLWVYRGKTLRDSGHKYGVLSVWDIVQKSSNIGTAKIAVERMGENRLYQTLKRFGFGQPTGIGFADEAPGIFRPYLRWDGLSLSRFPIGQGILVTPLQLVQAYCALANGGQMMQLHVIDRVVDPKTGIVEKTEPKVRRTACRPEAARQMVQALKRVTLPEGTAPRAAIPGYEVAGKTGTAQKFKDGTYDNGLYVASFVGFTPADNPAFVLLVVADEPTENGYYGGTIAAPVFGRIAAKTLRYLQVAPAATHPAVEQALMPVSAVEGEPHAAAQAIARVR
;
A
#
# COMPACT_ATOMS: atom_id res chain seq x y z
N MET A 1 -70.40 83.16 -9.59
CA MET A 1 -70.47 81.69 -9.78
C MET A 1 -69.46 81.09 -10.78
N GLN A 2 -68.72 81.85 -11.61
CA GLN A 2 -67.69 81.25 -12.51
C GLN A 2 -66.26 81.17 -11.92
N ARG A 3 -65.94 81.95 -10.88
CA ARG A 3 -64.60 81.99 -10.25
C ARG A 3 -64.32 80.77 -9.36
N ASP A 4 -65.36 80.22 -8.73
CA ASP A 4 -65.26 79.05 -7.83
C ASP A 4 -65.00 77.74 -8.59
N GLY A 5 -65.49 77.62 -9.83
CA GLY A 5 -65.28 76.43 -10.66
C GLY A 5 -63.82 76.23 -11.10
N TYR A 6 -63.05 77.32 -11.28
CA TYR A 6 -61.62 77.24 -11.62
C TYR A 6 -60.78 76.79 -10.42
N LEU A 7 -61.07 77.33 -9.23
CA LEU A 7 -60.39 76.94 -7.98
C LEU A 7 -60.67 75.48 -7.63
N VAL A 8 -61.92 75.02 -7.80
CA VAL A 8 -62.27 73.60 -7.58
C VAL A 8 -61.54 72.69 -8.57
N ARG A 9 -61.45 73.05 -9.86
CA ARG A 9 -60.68 72.29 -10.86
C ARG A 9 -59.18 72.26 -10.56
N LEU A 10 -58.60 73.38 -10.14
CA LEU A 10 -57.19 73.49 -9.74
C LEU A 10 -56.88 72.64 -8.51
N CYS A 11 -57.72 72.72 -7.47
CA CYS A 11 -57.60 71.89 -6.27
C CYS A 11 -57.74 70.40 -6.59
N LEU A 12 -58.63 70.04 -7.52
CA LEU A 12 -58.81 68.64 -7.95
C LEU A 12 -57.59 68.11 -8.72
N VAL A 13 -57.00 68.92 -9.60
CA VAL A 13 -55.74 68.57 -10.30
C VAL A 13 -54.57 68.45 -9.32
N LEU A 14 -54.44 69.40 -8.38
CA LEU A 14 -53.42 69.36 -7.32
C LEU A 14 -53.58 68.13 -6.43
N LEU A 15 -54.81 67.77 -6.06
CA LEU A 15 -55.11 66.57 -5.29
C LEU A 15 -54.71 65.31 -6.05
N ILE A 16 -55.05 65.22 -7.35
CA ILE A 16 -54.66 64.09 -8.20
C ILE A 16 -53.13 63.98 -8.29
N LEU A 17 -52.42 65.09 -8.48
CA LEU A 17 -50.95 65.11 -8.50
C LEU A 17 -50.36 64.70 -7.16
N LEU A 18 -50.90 65.20 -6.05
CA LEU A 18 -50.42 64.88 -4.71
C LEU A 18 -50.64 63.41 -4.37
N VAL A 19 -51.79 62.85 -4.75
CA VAL A 19 -52.08 61.41 -4.64
C VAL A 19 -51.13 60.61 -5.53
N ALA A 20 -50.88 61.03 -6.78
CA ALA A 20 -49.95 60.36 -7.68
C ALA A 20 -48.51 60.35 -7.14
N PHE A 21 -48.02 61.48 -6.63
CA PHE A 21 -46.70 61.57 -5.97
C PHE A 21 -46.65 60.75 -4.68
N GLY A 22 -47.73 60.74 -3.89
CA GLY A 22 -47.84 59.90 -2.70
C GLY A 22 -47.77 58.40 -3.02
N LEU A 23 -48.46 57.96 -4.07
CA LEU A 23 -48.39 56.59 -4.58
C LEU A 23 -46.99 56.24 -5.10
N LEU A 24 -46.33 57.16 -5.80
CA LEU A 24 -44.96 56.96 -6.29
C LEU A 24 -43.95 56.87 -5.15
N ALA A 25 -44.07 57.75 -4.14
CA ALA A 25 -43.26 57.73 -2.93
C ALA A 25 -43.46 56.44 -2.12
N ALA A 26 -44.72 56.00 -1.96
CA ALA A 26 -45.04 54.72 -1.31
C ALA A 26 -44.48 53.53 -2.10
N HIS A 27 -44.50 53.58 -3.43
CA HIS A 27 -43.91 52.55 -4.28
C HIS A 27 -42.38 52.51 -4.16
N LEU A 28 -41.73 53.68 -4.14
CA LEU A 28 -40.29 53.83 -3.91
C LEU A 28 -39.89 53.32 -2.53
N TYR A 29 -40.61 53.72 -1.47
CA TYR A 29 -40.40 53.21 -0.11
C TYR A 29 -40.53 51.68 -0.06
N ARG A 30 -41.56 51.12 -0.71
CA ARG A 30 -41.76 49.68 -0.79
C ARG A 30 -40.60 48.97 -1.50
N LEU A 31 -40.03 49.56 -2.56
CA LEU A 31 -38.90 48.95 -3.28
C LEU A 31 -37.56 49.14 -2.57
N GLN A 32 -37.25 50.36 -2.14
CA GLN A 32 -35.93 50.74 -1.61
C GLN A 32 -35.74 50.37 -0.15
N ILE A 33 -36.82 50.35 0.66
CA ILE A 33 -36.77 50.06 2.10
C ILE A 33 -37.46 48.72 2.37
N GLY A 34 -38.73 48.59 2.01
CA GLY A 34 -39.52 47.38 2.32
C GLY A 34 -39.06 46.10 1.61
N ARG A 35 -38.45 46.21 0.43
CA ARG A 35 -37.90 45.09 -0.34
C ARG A 35 -36.40 45.19 -0.56
N HIS A 36 -35.71 46.06 0.20
CA HIS A 36 -34.27 46.28 0.07
C HIS A 36 -33.52 44.96 0.07
N ASP A 37 -33.63 44.20 1.16
CA ASP A 37 -32.87 42.97 1.36
C ASP A 37 -33.14 41.93 0.27
N TYR A 38 -34.40 41.81 -0.15
CA TYR A 38 -34.81 40.90 -1.23
C TYR A 38 -34.22 41.31 -2.59
N LEU A 39 -34.35 42.58 -2.97
CA LEU A 39 -33.86 43.08 -4.26
C LEU A 39 -32.33 43.15 -4.29
N TYR A 40 -31.71 43.51 -3.17
CA TYR A 40 -30.26 43.51 -3.00
C TYR A 40 -29.68 42.10 -3.07
N ALA A 41 -30.27 41.12 -2.38
CA ALA A 41 -29.85 39.72 -2.49
C ALA A 41 -29.98 39.18 -3.93
N LYS A 42 -31.08 39.52 -4.62
CA LYS A 42 -31.33 39.14 -6.02
C LYS A 42 -30.38 39.82 -7.00
N ALA A 43 -29.98 41.07 -6.74
CA ALA A 43 -28.97 41.79 -7.53
C ALA A 43 -27.56 41.23 -7.27
N ARG A 44 -27.22 40.98 -6.01
CA ARG A 44 -25.94 40.40 -5.58
C ARG A 44 -25.71 39.05 -6.24
N GLN A 45 -26.72 38.18 -6.33
CA GLN A 45 -26.62 36.91 -7.06
C GLN A 45 -26.28 37.07 -8.57
N LYS A 46 -26.62 38.21 -9.19
CA LYS A 46 -26.35 38.44 -10.63
C LYS A 46 -24.94 38.95 -10.88
N TYR A 47 -24.44 39.85 -10.01
CA TYR A 47 -23.14 40.49 -10.17
C TYR A 47 -22.02 39.85 -9.33
N THR A 48 -22.33 38.90 -8.46
CA THR A 48 -21.32 38.12 -7.74
C THR A 48 -20.89 36.91 -8.58
N ALA A 49 -19.59 36.74 -8.77
CA ALA A 49 -18.99 35.54 -9.33
C ALA A 49 -18.03 34.93 -8.30
N SER A 50 -17.76 33.63 -8.43
CA SER A 50 -16.76 32.96 -7.59
C SER A 50 -15.71 32.29 -8.46
N ARG A 51 -14.44 32.49 -8.10
CA ARG A 51 -13.30 31.72 -8.62
C ARG A 51 -12.87 30.72 -7.55
N VAL A 52 -12.82 29.45 -7.92
CA VAL A 52 -12.24 28.41 -7.07
C VAL A 52 -10.80 28.22 -7.51
N VAL A 53 -9.86 28.33 -6.56
CA VAL A 53 -8.46 27.94 -6.76
C VAL A 53 -8.25 26.64 -6.00
N PHE A 54 -7.64 25.67 -6.66
CA PHE A 54 -7.41 24.34 -6.13
C PHE A 54 -5.96 24.24 -5.65
N GLY A 55 -5.77 23.78 -4.42
CA GLY A 55 -4.47 23.26 -4.00
C GLY A 55 -4.23 21.92 -4.70
N HIS A 56 -3.01 21.41 -4.63
CA HIS A 56 -2.70 20.07 -5.12
C HIS A 56 -2.56 19.08 -3.96
N ARG A 57 -2.86 17.82 -4.25
CA ARG A 57 -2.69 16.71 -3.32
C ARG A 57 -1.22 16.59 -2.90
N GLY A 58 -0.95 16.29 -1.64
CA GLY A 58 0.41 16.10 -1.14
C GLY A 58 1.19 15.06 -1.93
N GLN A 59 2.50 15.25 -2.06
CA GLN A 59 3.39 14.33 -2.76
C GLN A 59 3.80 13.19 -1.84
N ILE A 60 4.09 12.02 -2.41
CA ILE A 60 4.59 10.85 -1.68
C ILE A 60 6.01 10.58 -2.15
N TYR A 61 6.93 10.48 -1.20
CA TYR A 61 8.36 10.26 -1.41
C TYR A 61 8.83 8.98 -0.73
N ASP A 62 9.94 8.43 -1.20
CA ASP A 62 10.69 7.40 -0.50
C ASP A 62 11.53 8.01 0.65
N ALA A 63 12.29 7.17 1.36
CA ALA A 63 13.14 7.59 2.48
C ALA A 63 14.24 8.60 2.08
N ASN A 64 14.66 8.57 0.82
CA ASN A 64 15.71 9.40 0.24
C ASN A 64 15.17 10.61 -0.54
N ALA A 65 13.88 10.94 -0.38
CA ALA A 65 13.18 12.02 -1.06
C ALA A 65 13.02 11.84 -2.60
N ASN A 66 13.08 10.61 -3.10
CA ASN A 66 12.70 10.28 -4.47
C ASN A 66 11.18 10.29 -4.60
N LEU A 67 10.66 10.96 -5.63
CA LEU A 67 9.22 11.09 -5.86
C LEU A 67 8.60 9.74 -6.29
N LEU A 68 7.64 9.24 -5.51
CA LEU A 68 6.88 8.02 -5.77
C LEU A 68 5.48 8.32 -6.34
N ALA A 69 4.80 9.33 -5.80
CA ALA A 69 3.52 9.81 -6.32
C ALA A 69 3.46 11.35 -6.26
N GLY A 70 3.13 11.96 -7.39
CA GLY A 70 3.06 13.41 -7.56
C GLY A 70 1.84 13.84 -8.34
N ASN A 71 1.87 15.07 -8.81
CA ASN A 71 0.77 15.67 -9.55
C ASN A 71 1.27 16.20 -10.89
N LEU A 72 0.54 15.93 -11.97
CA LEU A 72 0.77 16.55 -13.27
C LEU A 72 -0.28 17.63 -13.51
N ALA A 73 0.18 18.80 -13.95
CA ALA A 73 -0.70 19.89 -14.38
C ALA A 73 -1.49 19.46 -15.62
N CYS A 74 -2.80 19.62 -15.57
CA CYS A 74 -3.75 19.26 -16.62
C CYS A 74 -4.83 20.32 -16.70
N ARG A 75 -5.78 20.13 -17.62
CA ARG A 75 -6.99 20.96 -17.67
C ARG A 75 -8.26 20.14 -17.79
N ASP A 76 -9.29 20.59 -17.09
CA ASP A 76 -10.64 20.12 -17.31
C ASP A 76 -11.27 20.95 -18.42
N VAL A 77 -11.79 20.27 -19.45
CA VAL A 77 -12.51 20.89 -20.56
C VAL A 77 -14.00 20.82 -20.28
N LEU A 78 -14.59 21.98 -20.08
CA LEU A 78 -16.01 22.17 -19.82
C LEU A 78 -16.66 22.83 -21.05
N ALA A 79 -17.91 22.49 -21.28
CA ALA A 79 -18.73 23.02 -22.36
C ALA A 79 -19.97 23.72 -21.81
N GLU A 80 -20.33 24.84 -22.43
CA GLU A 80 -21.56 25.57 -22.22
C GLU A 80 -22.39 25.53 -23.51
N PRO A 81 -23.24 24.49 -23.72
CA PRO A 81 -23.87 24.26 -25.02
C PRO A 81 -24.77 25.40 -25.50
N ARG A 82 -25.29 26.23 -24.59
CA ARG A 82 -26.11 27.41 -24.91
C ARG A 82 -25.29 28.52 -25.60
N ASN A 83 -23.96 28.49 -25.43
CA ASN A 83 -23.03 29.49 -25.97
C ASN A 83 -22.30 29.00 -27.23
N PHE A 84 -22.58 27.77 -27.70
CA PHE A 84 -22.02 27.24 -28.93
C PHE A 84 -22.46 28.07 -30.14
N ARG A 85 -21.51 28.38 -31.03
CA ARG A 85 -21.80 28.92 -32.36
C ARG A 85 -22.07 27.84 -33.40
N LEU A 86 -21.45 26.68 -33.23
CA LEU A 86 -21.64 25.52 -34.10
C LEU A 86 -22.83 24.69 -33.61
N PRO A 87 -23.48 23.91 -34.50
CA PRO A 87 -24.46 22.92 -34.08
C PRO A 87 -23.88 21.99 -33.02
N LYS A 88 -24.69 21.62 -32.02
CA LYS A 88 -24.26 20.77 -30.90
C LYS A 88 -23.64 19.45 -31.36
N ASP A 89 -24.17 18.88 -32.44
CA ASP A 89 -23.72 17.62 -33.01
C ASP A 89 -22.34 17.75 -33.69
N THR A 90 -22.10 18.85 -34.42
CA THR A 90 -20.78 19.18 -34.96
C THR A 90 -19.77 19.38 -33.84
N MET A 91 -20.16 20.09 -32.77
CA MET A 91 -19.31 20.29 -31.60
C MET A 91 -18.98 18.95 -30.92
N ALA A 92 -19.96 18.07 -30.76
CA ALA A 92 -19.76 16.72 -30.20
C ALA A 92 -18.78 15.89 -31.05
N THR A 93 -18.87 15.97 -32.38
CA THR A 93 -17.97 15.27 -33.30
C THR A 93 -16.53 15.79 -33.18
N LEU A 94 -16.34 17.12 -33.19
CA LEU A 94 -15.02 17.75 -33.10
C LEU A 94 -14.34 17.46 -31.76
N LEU A 95 -15.08 17.61 -30.67
CA LEU A 95 -14.58 17.34 -29.32
C LEU A 95 -14.31 15.86 -29.11
N GLY A 96 -15.18 15.00 -29.63
CA GLY A 96 -15.01 13.56 -29.53
C GLY A 96 -13.75 13.08 -30.23
N TYR A 97 -13.49 13.56 -31.45
CA TYR A 97 -12.24 13.28 -32.16
C TYR A 97 -11.01 13.84 -31.42
N SER A 98 -11.10 15.06 -30.89
CA SER A 98 -9.93 15.73 -30.29
C SER A 98 -9.58 15.23 -28.88
N LEU A 99 -10.55 14.69 -28.14
CA LEU A 99 -10.40 14.29 -26.74
C LEU A 99 -10.65 12.80 -26.49
N GLY A 100 -10.94 12.02 -27.55
CA GLY A 100 -11.18 10.58 -27.44
C GLY A 100 -12.50 10.20 -26.76
N VAL A 101 -13.46 11.12 -26.68
CA VAL A 101 -14.78 10.85 -26.07
C VAL A 101 -15.78 10.45 -27.16
N PRO A 102 -16.52 9.35 -27.04
CA PRO A 102 -17.51 8.97 -28.05
C PRO A 102 -18.53 10.10 -28.32
N ARG A 103 -18.79 10.37 -29.61
CA ARG A 103 -19.69 11.45 -30.04
C ARG A 103 -21.06 11.31 -29.40
N GLU A 104 -21.58 10.09 -29.32
CA GLU A 104 -22.90 9.76 -28.78
C GLU A 104 -23.02 10.17 -27.32
N VAL A 105 -21.94 9.99 -26.54
CA VAL A 105 -21.87 10.40 -25.14
C VAL A 105 -21.94 11.92 -25.03
N LEU A 106 -21.14 12.64 -25.83
CA LEU A 106 -21.14 14.11 -25.83
C LEU A 106 -22.47 14.71 -26.33
N ALA A 107 -23.06 14.14 -27.38
CA ALA A 107 -24.35 14.56 -27.91
C ALA A 107 -25.46 14.44 -26.86
N ARG A 108 -25.52 13.30 -26.13
CA ARG A 108 -26.44 13.11 -25.01
C ARG A 108 -26.20 14.11 -23.89
N ARG A 109 -24.93 14.34 -23.52
CA ARG A 109 -24.59 15.35 -22.50
C ARG A 109 -25.06 16.74 -22.93
N PHE A 110 -24.77 17.18 -24.16
CA PHE A 110 -25.14 18.51 -24.66
C PHE A 110 -26.65 18.75 -24.83
N ALA A 111 -27.46 17.69 -24.84
CA ALA A 111 -28.92 17.80 -24.79
C ALA A 111 -29.46 18.10 -23.37
N SER A 112 -28.64 17.91 -22.33
CA SER A 112 -28.99 18.20 -20.94
C SER A 112 -29.33 19.69 -20.72
N PRO A 113 -30.25 20.03 -19.79
CA PRO A 113 -30.53 21.42 -19.43
C PRO A 113 -29.40 22.11 -18.64
N ARG A 114 -28.35 21.37 -18.24
CA ARG A 114 -27.20 21.89 -17.49
C ARG A 114 -26.52 23.04 -18.25
N ILE A 115 -26.15 24.08 -17.50
CA ILE A 115 -25.48 25.27 -18.02
C ILE A 115 -24.05 24.93 -18.45
N GLU A 116 -23.34 24.17 -17.61
CA GLU A 116 -21.96 23.74 -17.81
C GLU A 116 -21.88 22.21 -17.73
N ILE A 117 -21.13 21.63 -18.66
CA ILE A 117 -21.03 20.19 -18.88
C ILE A 117 -19.57 19.79 -18.98
N PRO A 118 -19.08 18.85 -18.18
CA PRO A 118 -17.74 18.30 -18.35
C PRO A 118 -17.68 17.49 -19.66
N VAL A 119 -16.83 17.95 -20.58
CA VAL A 119 -16.51 17.24 -21.81
C VAL A 119 -15.54 16.13 -21.45
N GLN A 120 -14.40 16.52 -20.88
CA GLN A 120 -13.36 15.61 -20.40
C GLN A 120 -12.59 16.26 -19.24
N ARG A 121 -12.29 15.49 -18.20
CA ARG A 121 -11.46 15.91 -17.07
C ARG A 121 -9.99 15.52 -17.30
N GLN A 122 -9.07 16.22 -16.65
CA GLN A 122 -7.64 15.89 -16.60
C GLN A 122 -6.99 15.71 -17.99
N VAL A 123 -7.40 16.56 -18.94
CA VAL A 123 -6.83 16.58 -20.29
C VAL A 123 -5.39 17.07 -20.21
N ASP A 124 -4.49 16.40 -20.94
CA ASP A 124 -3.11 16.83 -21.08
C ASP A 124 -3.01 18.30 -21.50
N ILE A 125 -2.08 19.04 -20.89
CA ILE A 125 -2.00 20.49 -21.09
C ILE A 125 -1.75 20.85 -22.57
N THR A 126 -0.97 20.05 -23.30
CA THR A 126 -0.68 20.30 -24.72
C THR A 126 -1.91 20.07 -25.59
N ALA A 127 -2.70 19.03 -25.30
CA ALA A 127 -3.95 18.76 -25.99
C ALA A 127 -5.01 19.84 -25.69
N ALA A 128 -5.09 20.28 -24.43
CA ALA A 128 -5.98 21.34 -24.01
C ALA A 128 -5.64 22.68 -24.69
N GLU A 129 -4.35 23.04 -24.79
CA GLU A 129 -3.92 24.27 -25.47
C GLU A 129 -4.16 24.21 -26.98
N LYS A 130 -3.92 23.06 -27.64
CA LYS A 130 -4.28 22.87 -29.05
C LYS A 130 -5.77 23.07 -29.29
N LEU A 131 -6.63 22.57 -28.39
CA LEU A 131 -8.07 22.76 -28.48
C LEU A 131 -8.47 24.22 -28.22
N ARG A 132 -7.82 24.88 -27.24
CA ARG A 132 -8.03 26.29 -26.92
C ARG A 132 -7.68 27.20 -28.09
N ALA A 133 -6.58 26.93 -28.79
CA ALA A 133 -6.14 27.70 -29.96
C ALA A 133 -7.16 27.71 -31.11
N ARG A 134 -8.07 26.72 -31.18
CA ARG A 134 -9.17 26.70 -32.16
C ARG A 134 -10.28 27.73 -31.89
N ASN A 135 -10.24 28.43 -30.74
CA ASN A 135 -11.18 29.50 -30.37
C ASN A 135 -12.67 29.10 -30.49
N LEU A 136 -12.99 27.83 -30.16
CA LEU A 136 -14.36 27.32 -30.19
C LEU A 136 -15.19 27.97 -29.06
N LYS A 137 -16.23 28.71 -29.45
CA LYS A 137 -17.08 29.42 -28.49
C LYS A 137 -17.90 28.45 -27.64
N GLY A 138 -17.96 28.73 -26.34
CA GLY A 138 -18.67 27.90 -25.36
C GLY A 138 -17.82 26.79 -24.74
N LEU A 139 -16.50 26.79 -24.95
CA LEU A 139 -15.57 25.96 -24.17
C LEU A 139 -14.93 26.78 -23.05
N ARG A 140 -14.80 26.15 -21.89
CA ARG A 140 -14.07 26.68 -20.74
C ARG A 140 -13.01 25.66 -20.33
N PHE A 141 -11.82 26.17 -20.04
CA PHE A 141 -10.67 25.39 -19.62
C PHE A 141 -10.37 25.76 -18.17
N VAL A 142 -10.35 24.77 -17.29
CA VAL A 142 -10.09 24.96 -15.86
C VAL A 142 -8.80 24.23 -15.53
N ASP A 143 -7.84 24.94 -14.93
CA ASP A 143 -6.61 24.31 -14.47
C ASP A 143 -6.94 23.25 -13.41
N SER A 144 -6.40 22.06 -13.59
CA SER A 144 -6.60 20.92 -12.72
C SER A 144 -5.31 20.13 -12.59
N TYR A 145 -5.30 19.15 -11.69
CA TYR A 145 -4.18 18.24 -11.50
C TYR A 145 -4.67 16.81 -11.62
N ARG A 146 -3.85 15.95 -12.21
CA ARG A 146 -4.02 14.50 -12.15
C ARG A 146 -2.92 13.88 -11.33
N ARG A 147 -3.25 12.82 -10.60
CA ARG A 147 -2.27 12.02 -9.89
C ARG A 147 -1.35 11.32 -10.90
N TYR A 148 -0.06 11.30 -10.61
CA TYR A 148 0.94 10.70 -11.49
C TYR A 148 1.96 9.93 -10.68
N TYR A 149 2.37 8.77 -11.19
CA TYR A 149 3.27 7.84 -10.53
C TYR A 149 4.52 7.68 -11.40
N PRO A 150 5.59 8.47 -11.17
CA PRO A 150 6.75 8.52 -12.06
C PRO A 150 7.48 7.18 -12.23
N LYS A 151 7.34 6.29 -11.23
CA LYS A 151 7.98 4.98 -11.20
C LYS A 151 7.07 3.85 -11.75
N GLY A 152 5.94 4.20 -12.37
CA GLY A 152 5.01 3.25 -12.96
C GLY A 152 4.44 2.29 -11.90
N PRO A 153 4.60 0.97 -12.06
CA PRO A 153 4.08 -0.03 -11.11
C PRO A 153 4.93 -0.23 -9.86
N LEU A 154 6.12 0.38 -9.78
CA LEU A 154 6.97 0.24 -8.60
C LEU A 154 6.19 0.67 -7.34
N CYS A 155 6.15 -0.20 -6.34
CA CYS A 155 5.51 0.05 -5.04
C CYS A 155 3.98 0.33 -5.16
N ALA A 156 3.34 -0.01 -6.28
CA ALA A 156 1.97 0.42 -6.59
C ALA A 156 0.94 -0.03 -5.54
N ASN A 157 1.02 -1.27 -5.07
CA ASN A 157 0.09 -1.83 -4.07
C ASN A 157 0.22 -1.18 -2.69
N LEU A 158 1.42 -0.70 -2.34
CA LEU A 158 1.64 0.00 -1.08
C LEU A 158 1.22 1.48 -1.18
N ILE A 159 1.57 2.16 -2.28
CA ILE A 159 1.16 3.56 -2.51
C ILE A 159 -0.37 3.62 -2.62
N GLY A 160 -0.96 2.75 -3.44
CA GLY A 160 -2.39 2.63 -3.64
C GLY A 160 -2.96 3.58 -4.70
N LEU A 161 -4.29 3.64 -4.74
CA LEU A 161 -5.07 4.26 -5.80
C LEU A 161 -5.98 5.38 -5.28
N LEU A 162 -6.31 6.29 -6.19
CA LEU A 162 -7.40 7.25 -6.02
C LEU A 162 -8.63 6.82 -6.81
N ASP A 163 -9.82 7.18 -6.38
CA ASP A 163 -11.02 7.08 -7.21
C ASP A 163 -11.10 8.23 -8.25
N ALA A 164 -12.21 8.27 -9.01
CA ALA A 164 -12.46 9.29 -10.02
C ALA A 164 -12.69 10.70 -9.45
N ASP A 165 -12.96 10.81 -8.15
CA ASP A 165 -13.17 12.07 -7.44
C ASP A 165 -11.91 12.53 -6.68
N GLY A 166 -10.82 11.74 -6.74
CA GLY A 166 -9.52 12.06 -6.15
C GLY A 166 -9.38 11.64 -4.68
N MET A 167 -10.27 10.78 -4.18
CA MET A 167 -10.21 10.21 -2.85
C MET A 167 -9.31 8.98 -2.81
N GLY A 168 -8.48 8.83 -1.77
CA GLY A 168 -7.69 7.63 -1.55
C GLY A 168 -8.55 6.40 -1.27
N VAL A 169 -8.35 5.33 -2.05
CA VAL A 169 -9.14 4.08 -1.98
C VAL A 169 -8.34 2.92 -1.41
N SER A 170 -7.03 2.89 -1.64
CA SER A 170 -6.14 1.85 -1.11
C SER A 170 -4.78 2.41 -0.73
N GLY A 171 -3.98 1.59 -0.03
CA GLY A 171 -2.59 1.91 0.30
C GLY A 171 -2.41 3.17 1.12
N VAL A 172 -1.23 3.79 0.99
CA VAL A 172 -0.87 5.05 1.65
C VAL A 172 -1.84 6.18 1.25
N GLU A 173 -2.31 6.17 0.00
CA GLU A 173 -3.28 7.15 -0.48
C GLU A 173 -4.57 7.16 0.35
N ALA A 174 -5.09 5.98 0.73
CA ALA A 174 -6.24 5.87 1.63
C ALA A 174 -5.88 6.14 3.09
N LEU A 175 -4.75 5.59 3.55
CA LEU A 175 -4.30 5.72 4.94
C LEU A 175 -4.15 7.19 5.36
N LEU A 176 -3.55 8.01 4.50
CA LEU A 176 -3.26 9.41 4.77
C LEU A 176 -4.11 10.37 3.94
N ASP A 177 -5.25 9.91 3.39
CA ASP A 177 -6.15 10.75 2.59
C ASP A 177 -6.55 12.07 3.28
N PRO A 178 -6.83 12.11 4.60
CA PRO A 178 -7.11 13.38 5.29
C PRO A 178 -5.96 14.38 5.27
N GLN A 179 -4.71 13.93 5.29
CA GLN A 179 -3.52 14.79 5.28
C GLN A 179 -3.08 15.15 3.86
N LEU A 180 -3.20 14.20 2.92
CA LEU A 180 -2.82 14.36 1.52
C LEU A 180 -3.79 15.25 0.75
N ARG A 181 -5.05 15.37 1.16
CA ARG A 181 -6.04 16.17 0.42
C ARG A 181 -5.74 17.68 0.48
N PRO A 182 -5.80 18.38 -0.67
CA PRO A 182 -5.75 19.84 -0.68
C PRO A 182 -7.06 20.42 -0.17
N THR A 183 -7.00 21.67 0.30
CA THR A 183 -8.20 22.48 0.50
C THR A 183 -8.48 23.32 -0.74
N THR A 184 -9.77 23.54 -1.02
CA THR A 184 -10.19 24.46 -2.08
C THR A 184 -10.46 25.82 -1.47
N ALA A 185 -9.98 26.87 -2.14
CA ALA A 185 -10.31 28.23 -1.76
C ALA A 185 -11.30 28.83 -2.76
N LYS A 186 -12.41 29.34 -2.25
CA LYS A 186 -13.43 30.04 -3.04
C LYS A 186 -13.29 31.54 -2.82
N THR A 187 -12.80 32.25 -3.83
CA THR A 187 -12.78 33.71 -3.84
C THR A 187 -14.04 34.22 -4.51
N THR A 188 -14.80 35.04 -3.79
CA THR A 188 -16.03 35.67 -4.30
C THR A 188 -15.70 37.11 -4.71
N PHE A 189 -16.04 37.50 -5.93
CA PHE A 189 -15.75 38.83 -6.46
C PHE A 189 -16.96 39.39 -7.22
N GLU A 190 -17.11 40.71 -7.24
CA GLU A 190 -18.12 41.38 -8.06
C GLU A 190 -17.63 41.52 -9.50
N ARG A 191 -18.52 41.33 -10.47
CA ARG A 191 -18.22 41.40 -11.90
C ARG A 191 -19.07 42.44 -12.63
N ASP A 192 -18.46 43.10 -13.61
CA ASP A 192 -19.15 43.99 -14.54
C ASP A 192 -20.07 43.20 -15.50
N ARG A 193 -20.86 43.93 -16.31
CA ARG A 193 -21.76 43.34 -17.31
C ARG A 193 -21.02 42.52 -18.40
N LYS A 194 -19.71 42.71 -18.55
CA LYS A 194 -18.82 41.95 -19.46
C LYS A 194 -18.11 40.79 -18.75
N GLY A 195 -18.35 40.57 -17.46
CA GLY A 195 -17.78 39.50 -16.65
C GLY A 195 -16.42 39.80 -16.01
N ARG A 196 -15.92 41.03 -16.08
CA ARG A 196 -14.62 41.43 -15.53
C ARG A 196 -14.75 41.80 -14.05
N PRO A 197 -13.77 41.47 -13.17
CA PRO A 197 -13.82 41.85 -11.76
C PRO A 197 -13.90 43.37 -11.58
N LEU A 198 -14.77 43.84 -10.68
CA LEU A 198 -14.97 45.27 -10.38
C LEU A 198 -14.02 45.82 -9.31
N ASP A 199 -13.58 44.98 -8.34
CA ASP A 199 -12.67 45.34 -7.25
C ASP A 199 -11.62 44.26 -7.00
N ASN A 200 -10.45 44.65 -6.47
CA ASN A 200 -9.41 43.74 -6.00
C ASN A 200 -9.95 43.02 -4.75
N PRO A 201 -10.30 41.72 -4.82
CA PRO A 201 -10.96 41.06 -3.70
C PRO A 201 -10.08 41.12 -2.45
N ALA A 202 -10.68 41.35 -1.28
CA ALA A 202 -10.03 41.14 0.02
C ALA A 202 -9.21 39.84 -0.04
N ALA A 203 -7.95 39.88 0.43
CA ALA A 203 -6.94 38.84 0.25
C ALA A 203 -7.58 37.45 0.10
N ALA A 204 -7.60 36.96 -1.15
CA ALA A 204 -8.18 35.67 -1.49
C ALA A 204 -7.60 34.63 -0.53
N ALA A 205 -8.46 33.85 0.14
CA ALA A 205 -7.96 32.69 0.88
C ALA A 205 -7.10 31.86 -0.09
N GLU A 206 -5.84 31.63 0.24
CA GLU A 206 -5.00 30.79 -0.60
C GLU A 206 -5.39 29.33 -0.36
N PRO A 207 -5.57 28.53 -1.41
CA PRO A 207 -5.77 27.11 -1.22
C PRO A 207 -4.54 26.50 -0.55
N ARG A 208 -4.74 25.56 0.38
CA ARG A 208 -3.63 24.83 0.99
C ARG A 208 -3.42 23.54 0.23
N ASN A 209 -2.18 23.25 -0.12
CA ASN A 209 -1.81 21.94 -0.64
C ASN A 209 -1.95 20.89 0.46
N GLY A 210 -2.07 19.62 0.06
CA GLY A 210 -1.95 18.52 1.01
C GLY A 210 -0.55 18.43 1.59
N ALA A 211 -0.42 17.76 2.73
CA ALA A 211 0.86 17.50 3.37
C ALA A 211 1.68 16.47 2.56
N ASP A 212 2.98 16.67 2.44
CA ASP A 212 3.87 15.71 1.79
C ASP A 212 4.19 14.55 2.73
N VAL A 213 4.27 13.35 2.19
CA VAL A 213 4.49 12.11 2.94
C VAL A 213 5.80 11.50 2.51
N TYR A 214 6.63 11.12 3.47
CA TYR A 214 7.85 10.38 3.24
C TYR A 214 7.69 8.99 3.82
N LEU A 215 7.92 7.98 2.99
CA LEU A 215 7.86 6.58 3.39
C LEU A 215 9.21 6.11 3.93
N THR A 216 9.19 5.00 4.65
CA THR A 216 10.41 4.27 5.03
C THR A 216 10.97 3.42 3.89
N ILE A 217 10.23 3.32 2.79
CA ILE A 217 10.64 2.58 1.58
C ILE A 217 11.88 3.22 0.99
N ASP A 218 12.84 2.42 0.58
CA ASP A 218 14.01 2.84 -0.19
C ASP A 218 13.82 2.38 -1.64
N GLU A 219 13.74 3.32 -2.59
CA GLU A 219 13.42 3.01 -3.99
C GLU A 219 14.40 2.01 -4.62
N PRO A 220 15.74 2.17 -4.51
CA PRO A 220 16.68 1.14 -4.95
C PRO A 220 16.44 -0.25 -4.36
N ILE A 221 16.17 -0.37 -3.05
CA ILE A 221 15.87 -1.66 -2.43
C ILE A 221 14.55 -2.23 -2.96
N GLN A 222 13.51 -1.39 -3.10
CA GLN A 222 12.23 -1.80 -3.68
C GLN A 222 12.39 -2.35 -5.11
N SER A 223 13.19 -1.68 -5.94
CA SER A 223 13.48 -2.15 -7.32
C SER A 223 14.18 -3.50 -7.32
N ILE A 224 15.21 -3.69 -6.47
CA ILE A 224 15.90 -4.98 -6.32
C ILE A 224 14.90 -6.10 -5.96
N VAL A 225 13.98 -5.83 -5.04
CA VAL A 225 12.99 -6.81 -4.59
C VAL A 225 12.01 -7.14 -5.72
N GLU A 226 11.45 -6.14 -6.40
CA GLU A 226 10.49 -6.35 -7.49
C GLU A 226 11.08 -7.05 -8.71
N GLU A 227 12.31 -6.70 -9.10
CA GLU A 227 13.03 -7.36 -10.21
C GLU A 227 13.24 -8.85 -9.93
N GLU A 228 13.72 -9.20 -8.73
CA GLU A 228 13.95 -10.59 -8.35
C GLU A 228 12.65 -11.38 -8.16
N LEU A 229 11.58 -10.71 -7.71
CA LEU A 229 10.26 -11.30 -7.62
C LEU A 229 9.69 -11.57 -9.04
N ALA A 230 9.88 -10.66 -9.99
CA ALA A 230 9.47 -10.84 -11.38
C ALA A 230 10.20 -12.04 -12.03
N LEU A 231 11.50 -12.18 -11.81
CA LEU A 231 12.27 -13.36 -12.27
C LEU A 231 11.77 -14.67 -11.64
N MET A 232 11.37 -14.64 -10.35
CA MET A 232 10.75 -15.80 -9.70
C MET A 232 9.41 -16.14 -10.34
N VAL A 233 8.59 -15.13 -10.65
CA VAL A 233 7.27 -15.30 -11.27
C VAL A 233 7.40 -15.89 -12.67
N GLU A 234 8.33 -15.38 -13.49
CA GLU A 234 8.58 -15.90 -14.84
C GLU A 234 9.00 -17.38 -14.80
N LYS A 235 9.89 -17.72 -13.88
CA LYS A 235 10.46 -19.07 -13.77
C LYS A 235 9.52 -20.11 -13.15
N HIS A 236 8.71 -19.71 -12.17
CA HIS A 236 7.93 -20.66 -11.35
C HIS A 236 6.42 -20.56 -11.54
N ARG A 237 5.95 -19.53 -12.26
CA ARG A 237 4.53 -19.29 -12.57
C ARG A 237 3.62 -19.45 -11.35
N PRO A 238 3.90 -18.77 -10.21
CA PRO A 238 3.03 -18.82 -9.06
C PRO A 238 1.73 -18.04 -9.32
N ARG A 239 0.64 -18.43 -8.64
CA ARG A 239 -0.61 -17.65 -8.63
C ARG A 239 -0.40 -16.26 -8.03
N ALA A 240 0.36 -16.20 -6.95
CA ALA A 240 0.75 -14.96 -6.30
C ALA A 240 2.17 -15.08 -5.72
N ALA A 241 2.86 -13.95 -5.58
CA ALA A 241 4.16 -13.90 -4.92
C ALA A 241 4.27 -12.62 -4.11
N TYR A 242 5.05 -12.62 -3.05
CA TYR A 242 5.32 -11.41 -2.30
C TYR A 242 6.65 -11.48 -1.57
N ALA A 243 7.25 -10.31 -1.41
CA ALA A 243 8.47 -10.14 -0.65
C ALA A 243 8.39 -8.87 0.19
N VAL A 244 8.79 -9.00 1.46
CA VAL A 244 8.72 -7.90 2.43
C VAL A 244 10.05 -7.83 3.17
N MET A 245 10.65 -6.65 3.15
CA MET A 245 11.89 -6.35 3.85
C MET A 245 11.65 -5.31 4.93
N ALA A 246 12.13 -5.58 6.15
CA ALA A 246 12.00 -4.67 7.27
C ALA A 246 13.32 -4.53 8.04
N SER A 247 13.53 -3.36 8.63
CA SER A 247 14.59 -3.16 9.61
C SER A 247 14.20 -3.78 10.96
N PRO A 248 14.96 -4.76 11.48
CA PRO A 248 14.63 -5.39 12.75
C PRO A 248 14.78 -4.44 13.94
N ARG A 249 15.66 -3.43 13.84
CA ARG A 249 15.92 -2.46 14.91
C ARG A 249 14.84 -1.40 15.05
N THR A 250 14.19 -1.00 13.95
CA THR A 250 13.22 0.11 13.96
C THR A 250 11.79 -0.34 13.67
N GLY A 251 11.60 -1.49 13.01
CA GLY A 251 10.31 -1.90 12.45
C GLY A 251 9.95 -1.19 11.14
N ALA A 252 10.85 -0.37 10.59
CA ALA A 252 10.62 0.31 9.32
C ALA A 252 10.53 -0.70 8.16
N ILE A 253 9.52 -0.59 7.30
CA ILE A 253 9.44 -1.37 6.06
C ILE A 253 10.34 -0.73 5.00
N LEU A 254 11.37 -1.45 4.57
CA LEU A 254 12.33 -0.98 3.57
C LEU A 254 11.86 -1.26 2.15
N ALA A 255 11.14 -2.38 1.96
CA ALA A 255 10.52 -2.75 0.69
C ALA A 255 9.31 -3.66 0.92
N MET A 256 8.29 -3.52 0.08
CA MET A 256 7.08 -4.33 0.06
C MET A 256 6.63 -4.54 -1.38
N ALA A 257 6.83 -5.74 -1.91
CA ALA A 257 6.53 -6.10 -3.29
C ALA A 257 5.55 -7.27 -3.34
N GLN A 258 4.71 -7.30 -4.37
CA GLN A 258 3.84 -8.42 -4.66
C GLN A 258 3.64 -8.64 -6.16
N TYR A 259 3.17 -9.84 -6.49
CA TYR A 259 2.61 -10.22 -7.77
C TYR A 259 1.27 -10.95 -7.53
N PRO A 260 0.23 -10.70 -8.33
CA PRO A 260 0.18 -9.69 -9.39
C PRO A 260 0.19 -8.25 -8.84
N SER A 261 0.63 -7.32 -9.68
CA SER A 261 0.65 -5.87 -9.43
C SER A 261 0.02 -5.13 -10.61
N PHE A 262 0.12 -3.80 -10.62
CA PHE A 262 -0.51 -2.93 -11.62
C PHE A 262 0.29 -1.63 -11.80
N ASP A 263 0.09 -0.95 -12.93
CA ASP A 263 0.57 0.43 -13.12
C ASP A 263 -0.53 1.41 -12.72
N ALA A 264 -0.28 2.21 -11.69
CA ALA A 264 -1.25 3.17 -11.16
C ALA A 264 -1.60 4.31 -12.15
N ASN A 265 -0.79 4.51 -13.20
CA ASN A 265 -1.10 5.42 -14.31
C ASN A 265 -2.05 4.82 -15.35
N HIS A 266 -2.15 3.48 -15.44
CA HIS A 266 -2.95 2.76 -16.43
C HIS A 266 -3.98 1.87 -15.73
N ARG A 267 -5.17 2.44 -15.51
CA ARG A 267 -6.21 1.82 -14.65
C ARG A 267 -7.30 1.07 -15.39
N ASP A 268 -7.34 1.19 -16.71
CA ASP A 268 -8.40 0.58 -17.52
C ASP A 268 -8.25 -0.95 -17.51
N GLY A 269 -9.31 -1.66 -17.12
CA GLY A 269 -9.33 -3.12 -17.09
C GLY A 269 -8.62 -3.78 -15.90
N LEU A 270 -8.20 -3.02 -14.88
CA LEU A 270 -7.58 -3.58 -13.68
C LEU A 270 -8.50 -4.57 -12.98
N GLN A 271 -7.96 -5.76 -12.69
CA GLN A 271 -8.66 -6.79 -11.94
C GLN A 271 -8.48 -6.60 -10.42
N PRO A 272 -9.49 -6.95 -9.60
CA PRO A 272 -9.40 -6.89 -8.14
C PRO A 272 -8.12 -7.47 -7.54
N GLU A 273 -7.67 -8.58 -8.09
CA GLU A 273 -6.51 -9.33 -7.63
C GLU A 273 -5.20 -8.55 -7.76
N GLN A 274 -5.13 -7.60 -8.70
CA GLN A 274 -3.94 -6.81 -9.00
C GLN A 274 -3.77 -5.66 -8.02
N TYR A 275 -4.84 -4.95 -7.64
CA TYR A 275 -4.75 -3.76 -6.79
C TYR A 275 -4.95 -4.02 -5.30
N GLN A 276 -5.46 -5.19 -4.91
CA GLN A 276 -5.48 -5.62 -3.50
C GLN A 276 -4.06 -5.77 -2.95
N ASN A 277 -3.82 -5.28 -1.73
CA ASN A 277 -2.56 -5.49 -1.04
C ASN A 277 -2.61 -6.81 -0.25
N ARG A 278 -2.08 -7.87 -0.86
CA ARG A 278 -2.09 -9.24 -0.31
C ARG A 278 -1.17 -9.37 0.89
N VAL A 279 -0.13 -8.56 0.96
CA VAL A 279 0.79 -8.51 2.11
C VAL A 279 0.05 -8.11 3.39
N LEU A 280 -0.99 -7.26 3.27
CA LEU A 280 -1.83 -6.82 4.39
C LEU A 280 -2.98 -7.79 4.69
N THR A 281 -3.59 -8.36 3.66
CA THR A 281 -4.90 -9.00 3.76
C THR A 281 -4.87 -10.54 3.72
N GLU A 282 -3.93 -11.14 3.00
CA GLU A 282 -3.91 -12.60 2.79
C GLU A 282 -3.06 -13.29 3.85
N GLY A 283 -3.68 -14.26 4.53
CA GLY A 283 -2.97 -15.16 5.43
C GLY A 283 -2.65 -16.50 4.74
N PHE A 284 -1.60 -17.17 5.21
CA PHE A 284 -1.26 -18.53 4.80
C PHE A 284 -0.80 -19.34 6.01
N GLU A 285 -0.80 -20.68 5.88
CA GLU A 285 -0.18 -21.52 6.90
C GLU A 285 1.35 -21.42 6.79
N PRO A 286 2.05 -20.97 7.84
CA PRO A 286 3.49 -20.69 7.73
C PRO A 286 4.33 -21.97 7.57
N GLY A 287 3.83 -23.11 8.04
CA GLY A 287 4.61 -24.34 8.09
C GLY A 287 5.92 -24.15 8.86
N SER A 288 7.00 -24.74 8.35
CA SER A 288 8.28 -24.84 9.06
C SER A 288 8.93 -23.49 9.47
N VAL A 289 8.56 -22.35 8.87
CA VAL A 289 9.08 -21.05 9.34
C VAL A 289 8.62 -20.71 10.76
N MET A 290 7.49 -21.28 11.20
CA MET A 290 6.93 -21.12 12.56
C MET A 290 7.77 -21.81 13.64
N LYS A 291 8.53 -22.85 13.28
CA LYS A 291 9.32 -23.65 14.25
C LYS A 291 10.32 -22.80 15.01
N ALA A 292 10.90 -21.79 14.35
CA ALA A 292 11.84 -20.86 14.96
C ALA A 292 11.22 -20.16 16.19
N MET A 293 9.97 -19.69 16.08
CA MET A 293 9.27 -19.01 17.18
C MET A 293 8.91 -20.00 18.29
N SER A 294 8.49 -21.21 17.94
CA SER A 294 8.13 -22.23 18.93
C SER A 294 9.35 -22.71 19.73
N ILE A 295 10.47 -22.98 19.06
CA ILE A 295 11.72 -23.42 19.69
C ILE A 295 12.36 -22.27 20.48
N ALA A 296 12.33 -21.03 19.95
CA ALA A 296 12.73 -19.85 20.71
C ALA A 296 11.92 -19.70 22.01
N GLY A 297 10.62 -19.98 21.97
CA GLY A 297 9.78 -20.02 23.17
C GLY A 297 10.19 -21.10 24.17
N ALA A 298 10.53 -22.31 23.69
CA ALA A 298 11.00 -23.39 24.56
C ALA A 298 12.33 -23.04 25.25
N LEU A 299 13.27 -22.46 24.50
CA LEU A 299 14.52 -21.90 25.03
C LEU A 299 14.24 -20.75 26.02
N ASP A 300 13.28 -19.89 25.70
CA ASP A 300 12.86 -18.76 26.55
C ASP A 300 12.20 -19.19 27.85
N PHE A 301 11.49 -20.33 27.89
CA PHE A 301 11.01 -20.90 29.15
C PHE A 301 12.09 -21.70 29.89
N GLY A 302 13.26 -21.91 29.29
CA GLY A 302 14.35 -22.71 29.86
C GLY A 302 13.99 -24.20 29.98
N VAL A 303 13.03 -24.67 29.20
CA VAL A 303 12.54 -26.07 29.26
C VAL A 303 13.30 -27.00 28.31
N VAL A 304 14.17 -26.43 27.47
CA VAL A 304 15.11 -27.14 26.60
C VAL A 304 16.42 -26.38 26.49
N ARG A 305 17.49 -27.09 26.15
CA ARG A 305 18.78 -26.59 25.67
C ARG A 305 19.00 -27.04 24.23
N LEU A 306 19.92 -26.39 23.51
CA LEU A 306 20.19 -26.73 22.11
C LEU A 306 20.75 -28.16 21.92
N ASP A 307 21.45 -28.68 22.94
CA ASP A 307 22.03 -30.03 22.91
C ASP A 307 21.09 -31.12 23.45
N ASP A 308 19.91 -30.75 23.96
CA ASP A 308 18.91 -31.73 24.38
C ASP A 308 18.44 -32.52 23.15
N THR A 309 18.23 -33.82 23.33
CA THR A 309 17.89 -34.74 22.24
C THR A 309 16.45 -35.24 22.32
N PHE A 310 15.84 -35.45 21.16
CA PHE A 310 14.51 -36.00 21.01
C PHE A 310 14.51 -37.10 19.95
N ASP A 311 13.82 -38.20 20.25
CA ASP A 311 13.58 -39.26 19.28
C ASP A 311 12.54 -38.80 18.25
N CYS A 312 12.91 -38.73 16.97
CA CYS A 312 12.02 -38.37 15.88
C CYS A 312 11.31 -39.59 15.24
N GLU A 313 11.33 -40.75 15.91
CA GLU A 313 10.50 -41.93 15.63
C GLU A 313 10.65 -42.42 14.18
N ASP A 314 11.89 -42.40 13.70
CA ASP A 314 12.27 -42.75 12.32
C ASP A 314 11.40 -42.04 11.26
N GLY A 315 10.99 -40.80 11.55
CA GLY A 315 10.21 -39.94 10.66
C GLY A 315 8.70 -40.16 10.67
N LEU A 316 8.15 -41.01 11.54
CA LEU A 316 6.71 -41.25 11.67
C LEU A 316 6.28 -41.37 13.14
N TRP A 317 5.51 -40.39 13.61
CA TRP A 317 5.00 -40.37 14.99
C TRP A 317 3.47 -40.35 15.01
N VAL A 318 2.85 -41.23 15.81
CA VAL A 318 1.39 -41.23 16.02
C VAL A 318 1.07 -40.55 17.34
N TYR A 319 0.37 -39.41 17.25
CA TYR A 319 -0.06 -38.64 18.41
C TYR A 319 -1.58 -38.52 18.42
N ARG A 320 -2.22 -39.00 19.50
CA ARG A 320 -3.68 -38.98 19.67
C ARG A 320 -4.45 -39.51 18.46
N GLY A 321 -3.99 -40.63 17.91
CA GLY A 321 -4.62 -41.30 16.75
C GLY A 321 -4.41 -40.62 15.40
N LYS A 322 -3.58 -39.57 15.31
CA LYS A 322 -3.21 -38.92 14.04
C LYS A 322 -1.70 -38.98 13.80
N THR A 323 -1.33 -39.32 12.58
CA THR A 323 0.07 -39.39 12.16
C THR A 323 0.64 -38.00 11.93
N LEU A 324 1.88 -37.78 12.39
CA LEU A 324 2.78 -36.70 11.99
C LEU A 324 4.00 -37.31 11.31
N ARG A 325 4.49 -36.67 10.24
CA ARG A 325 5.65 -37.15 9.48
C ARG A 325 6.66 -36.04 9.31
N ASP A 326 7.94 -36.43 9.28
CA ASP A 326 8.99 -35.57 8.77
C ASP A 326 8.98 -35.60 7.24
N SER A 327 9.32 -34.46 6.62
CA SER A 327 9.24 -34.31 5.17
C SER A 327 10.37 -35.07 4.48
N GLY A 328 10.07 -36.26 3.94
CA GLY A 328 10.96 -37.00 3.03
C GLY A 328 12.16 -37.70 3.68
N HIS A 329 12.26 -37.69 5.01
CA HIS A 329 13.42 -38.25 5.73
C HIS A 329 12.99 -39.05 6.96
N LYS A 330 13.79 -40.05 7.31
CA LYS A 330 13.66 -40.83 8.55
C LYS A 330 14.75 -40.39 9.49
N TYR A 331 14.37 -39.62 10.50
CA TYR A 331 15.30 -39.18 11.54
C TYR A 331 15.04 -39.99 12.80
N GLY A 332 16.10 -40.55 13.38
CA GLY A 332 16.07 -41.12 14.72
C GLY A 332 16.21 -40.01 15.76
N VAL A 333 17.16 -40.16 16.67
CA VAL A 333 17.43 -39.15 17.70
C VAL A 333 18.13 -37.93 17.09
N LEU A 334 17.56 -36.74 17.33
CA LEU A 334 18.11 -35.45 16.91
C LEU A 334 18.28 -34.52 18.11
N SER A 335 19.37 -33.75 18.14
CA SER A 335 19.49 -32.61 19.06
C SER A 335 18.56 -31.47 18.66
N VAL A 336 18.27 -30.51 19.55
CA VAL A 336 17.51 -29.30 19.17
C VAL A 336 18.20 -28.52 18.06
N TRP A 337 19.55 -28.49 18.02
CA TRP A 337 20.29 -27.98 16.85
C TRP A 337 19.85 -28.64 15.54
N ASP A 338 19.85 -29.97 15.53
CA ASP A 338 19.54 -30.75 14.33
C ASP A 338 18.06 -30.65 13.96
N ILE A 339 17.17 -30.56 14.96
CA ILE A 339 15.73 -30.34 14.75
C ILE A 339 15.49 -29.05 13.97
N VAL A 340 16.20 -27.97 14.33
CA VAL A 340 16.14 -26.69 13.60
C VAL A 340 16.73 -26.82 12.21
N GLN A 341 17.95 -27.37 12.10
CA GLN A 341 18.70 -27.49 10.85
C GLN A 341 17.97 -28.36 9.81
N LYS A 342 17.57 -29.57 10.21
CA LYS A 342 16.87 -30.58 9.40
C LYS A 342 15.38 -30.35 9.32
N SER A 343 14.86 -29.37 10.08
CA SER A 343 13.46 -28.99 10.07
C SER A 343 12.51 -30.14 10.46
N SER A 344 12.84 -30.92 11.49
CA SER A 344 11.97 -32.03 11.93
C SER A 344 10.63 -31.51 12.49
N ASN A 345 9.53 -31.95 11.89
CA ASN A 345 8.18 -31.75 12.40
C ASN A 345 7.99 -32.49 13.72
N ILE A 346 8.42 -33.75 13.78
CA ILE A 346 8.26 -34.62 14.95
C ILE A 346 9.04 -34.06 16.14
N GLY A 347 10.32 -33.74 15.96
CA GLY A 347 11.14 -33.16 17.01
C GLY A 347 10.56 -31.86 17.56
N THR A 348 10.11 -30.94 16.68
CA THR A 348 9.49 -29.68 17.13
C THR A 348 8.16 -29.92 17.85
N ALA A 349 7.33 -30.84 17.36
CA ALA A 349 6.06 -31.18 18.00
C ALA A 349 6.27 -31.86 19.36
N LYS A 350 7.27 -32.72 19.50
CA LYS A 350 7.64 -33.35 20.77
C LYS A 350 8.20 -32.36 21.78
N ILE A 351 9.02 -31.39 21.37
CA ILE A 351 9.41 -30.27 22.25
C ILE A 351 8.17 -29.57 22.82
N ALA A 352 7.20 -29.26 21.96
CA ALA A 352 5.98 -28.60 22.40
C ALA A 352 5.14 -29.50 23.34
N VAL A 353 4.95 -30.77 22.98
CA VAL A 353 4.12 -31.71 23.74
C VAL A 353 4.76 -32.10 25.08
N GLU A 354 6.04 -32.43 25.09
CA GLU A 354 6.72 -33.01 26.26
C GLU A 354 7.38 -31.97 27.18
N ARG A 355 7.68 -30.76 26.70
CA ARG A 355 8.44 -29.75 27.48
C ARG A 355 7.68 -28.43 27.66
N MET A 356 6.89 -28.00 26.67
CA MET A 356 6.17 -26.73 26.77
C MET A 356 4.77 -26.90 27.37
N GLY A 357 3.98 -27.84 26.85
CA GLY A 357 2.54 -27.88 27.06
C GLY A 357 1.80 -26.73 26.37
N GLU A 358 0.46 -26.81 26.35
CA GLU A 358 -0.40 -25.89 25.58
C GLU A 358 -0.26 -24.44 26.04
N ASN A 359 -0.21 -24.19 27.36
CA ASN A 359 -0.16 -22.83 27.89
C ASN A 359 1.10 -22.07 27.46
N ARG A 360 2.29 -22.69 27.60
CA ARG A 360 3.56 -22.07 27.20
C ARG A 360 3.62 -21.86 25.70
N LEU A 361 3.12 -22.82 24.89
CA LEU A 361 3.07 -22.65 23.44
C LEU A 361 2.13 -21.50 23.05
N TYR A 362 0.93 -21.44 23.62
CA TYR A 362 -0.02 -20.36 23.36
C TYR A 362 0.57 -18.99 23.71
N GLN A 363 1.19 -18.84 24.88
CA GLN A 363 1.84 -17.61 25.28
C GLN A 363 3.01 -17.24 24.35
N THR A 364 3.78 -18.23 23.90
CA THR A 364 4.87 -18.02 22.93
C THR A 364 4.33 -17.43 21.63
N LEU A 365 3.38 -18.11 20.98
CA LEU A 365 2.84 -17.66 19.69
C LEU A 365 2.15 -16.29 19.80
N LYS A 366 1.45 -16.03 20.91
CA LYS A 366 0.85 -14.72 21.19
C LYS A 366 1.92 -13.63 21.41
N ARG A 367 3.02 -13.92 22.11
CA ARG A 367 4.13 -12.98 22.33
C ARG A 367 4.85 -12.62 21.03
N PHE A 368 4.95 -13.55 20.09
CA PHE A 368 5.43 -13.28 18.72
C PHE A 368 4.41 -12.60 17.80
N GLY A 369 3.21 -12.28 18.30
CA GLY A 369 2.24 -11.43 17.60
C GLY A 369 1.22 -12.15 16.71
N PHE A 370 1.21 -13.48 16.67
CA PHE A 370 0.26 -14.22 15.84
C PHE A 370 -1.19 -14.06 16.32
N GLY A 371 -2.11 -13.91 15.37
CA GLY A 371 -3.53 -13.65 15.65
C GLY A 371 -3.85 -12.19 15.98
N GLN A 372 -2.90 -11.26 15.78
CA GLN A 372 -3.07 -9.84 16.07
C GLN A 372 -2.53 -9.00 14.91
N PRO A 373 -3.19 -7.88 14.52
CA PRO A 373 -2.61 -6.94 13.57
C PRO A 373 -1.23 -6.48 14.03
N THR A 374 -0.30 -6.23 13.11
CA THR A 374 1.08 -5.82 13.42
C THR A 374 1.18 -4.39 13.95
N GLY A 375 0.16 -3.58 13.68
CA GLY A 375 0.10 -2.17 14.07
C GLY A 375 0.73 -1.24 13.03
N ILE A 376 0.87 -1.70 11.77
CA ILE A 376 1.43 -0.91 10.66
C ILE A 376 0.56 0.31 10.28
N GLY A 377 -0.72 0.31 10.67
CA GLY A 377 -1.63 1.46 10.58
C GLY A 377 -2.71 1.33 9.50
N PHE A 378 -2.57 0.38 8.57
CA PHE A 378 -3.56 0.12 7.53
C PHE A 378 -4.86 -0.48 8.10
N ALA A 379 -6.01 0.05 7.68
CA ALA A 379 -7.32 -0.35 8.18
C ALA A 379 -7.75 -1.75 7.71
N ASP A 380 -7.23 -2.19 6.57
CA ASP A 380 -7.47 -3.50 5.94
C ASP A 380 -6.47 -4.58 6.40
N GLU A 381 -5.63 -4.29 7.40
CA GLU A 381 -4.70 -5.27 7.96
C GLU A 381 -5.44 -6.48 8.58
N ALA A 382 -5.22 -7.66 8.03
CA ALA A 382 -5.80 -8.89 8.55
C ALA A 382 -5.07 -9.35 9.84
N PRO A 383 -5.81 -9.84 10.86
CA PRO A 383 -5.21 -10.36 12.09
C PRO A 383 -4.67 -11.79 11.96
N GLY A 384 -4.86 -12.46 10.82
CA GLY A 384 -4.66 -13.91 10.69
C GLY A 384 -5.72 -14.73 11.46
N ILE A 385 -5.49 -16.04 11.59
CA ILE A 385 -6.37 -16.97 12.33
C ILE A 385 -5.52 -17.73 13.34
N PHE A 386 -5.60 -17.30 14.60
CA PHE A 386 -5.02 -18.01 15.74
C PHE A 386 -6.10 -18.21 16.80
N ARG A 387 -6.53 -19.46 16.98
CA ARG A 387 -7.66 -19.79 17.85
C ARG A 387 -7.33 -19.52 19.33
N PRO A 388 -8.29 -19.00 20.11
CA PRO A 388 -8.13 -18.85 21.57
C PRO A 388 -7.77 -20.19 22.22
N TYR A 389 -6.97 -20.12 23.28
CA TYR A 389 -6.48 -21.28 24.04
C TYR A 389 -7.57 -22.32 24.37
N LEU A 390 -8.73 -21.87 24.86
CA LEU A 390 -9.84 -22.74 25.26
C LEU A 390 -10.51 -23.49 24.10
N ARG A 391 -10.18 -23.15 22.84
CA ARG A 391 -10.68 -23.81 21.63
C ARG A 391 -9.63 -24.69 20.96
N TRP A 392 -8.49 -24.91 21.61
CA TRP A 392 -7.48 -25.83 21.09
C TRP A 392 -8.02 -27.24 21.19
N ASP A 393 -7.93 -27.95 20.08
CA ASP A 393 -8.19 -29.37 20.07
C ASP A 393 -6.96 -30.12 20.58
N GLY A 394 -7.13 -31.41 20.85
CA GLY A 394 -6.02 -32.21 21.37
C GLY A 394 -4.81 -32.34 20.43
N LEU A 395 -4.92 -31.92 19.17
CA LEU A 395 -3.86 -31.97 18.15
C LEU A 395 -3.13 -30.64 17.98
N SER A 396 -3.73 -29.52 18.39
CA SER A 396 -3.20 -28.16 18.25
C SER A 396 -1.79 -28.06 18.82
N LEU A 397 -1.52 -28.69 19.97
CA LEU A 397 -0.20 -28.75 20.61
C LEU A 397 0.90 -29.35 19.71
N SER A 398 0.53 -30.25 18.79
CA SER A 398 1.46 -30.92 17.87
C SER A 398 1.48 -30.34 16.45
N ARG A 399 0.53 -29.45 16.11
CA ARG A 399 0.36 -28.89 14.75
C ARG A 399 0.70 -27.40 14.67
N PHE A 400 0.28 -26.62 15.66
CA PHE A 400 0.58 -25.19 15.72
C PHE A 400 2.09 -24.89 15.80
N PRO A 401 2.93 -25.62 16.56
CA PRO A 401 4.34 -25.25 16.66
C PRO A 401 5.12 -25.48 15.35
N ILE A 402 4.59 -26.33 14.47
CA ILE A 402 5.11 -26.58 13.12
C ILE A 402 4.41 -25.75 12.04
N GLY A 403 3.55 -24.81 12.45
CA GLY A 403 2.88 -23.86 11.55
C GLY A 403 1.70 -24.43 10.76
N GLN A 404 1.04 -25.48 11.27
CA GLN A 404 -0.18 -26.05 10.69
C GLN A 404 -1.39 -25.78 11.60
N GLY A 405 -2.57 -25.53 11.03
CA GLY A 405 -3.79 -25.21 11.79
C GLY A 405 -3.86 -23.77 12.31
N ILE A 406 -2.92 -22.92 11.89
CA ILE A 406 -2.80 -21.49 12.16
C ILE A 406 -2.60 -20.74 10.83
N LEU A 407 -3.31 -19.62 10.65
CA LEU A 407 -3.15 -18.75 9.49
C LEU A 407 -2.45 -17.46 9.92
N VAL A 408 -1.37 -17.08 9.25
CA VAL A 408 -0.58 -15.89 9.58
C VAL A 408 -0.42 -15.00 8.35
N THR A 409 -0.36 -13.68 8.55
CA THR A 409 -0.05 -12.75 7.46
C THR A 409 1.45 -12.65 7.22
N PRO A 410 1.89 -12.23 6.02
CA PRO A 410 3.29 -11.97 5.72
C PRO A 410 3.92 -10.99 6.72
N LEU A 411 3.20 -9.92 7.10
CA LEU A 411 3.68 -8.94 8.07
C LEU A 411 3.87 -9.51 9.47
N GLN A 412 2.98 -10.41 9.93
CA GLN A 412 3.15 -11.07 11.23
C GLN A 412 4.44 -11.89 11.28
N LEU A 413 4.75 -12.62 10.21
CA LEU A 413 5.99 -13.38 10.12
C LEU A 413 7.22 -12.49 10.10
N VAL A 414 7.20 -11.41 9.31
CA VAL A 414 8.30 -10.43 9.28
C VAL A 414 8.51 -9.80 10.65
N GLN A 415 7.45 -9.37 11.33
CA GLN A 415 7.52 -8.80 12.69
C GLN A 415 8.09 -9.80 13.70
N ALA A 416 7.70 -11.07 13.63
CA ALA A 416 8.22 -12.13 14.50
C ALA A 416 9.72 -12.41 14.25
N TYR A 417 10.16 -12.46 13.00
CA TYR A 417 11.58 -12.61 12.68
C TYR A 417 12.39 -11.35 12.99
N CYS A 418 11.80 -10.16 12.90
CA CYS A 418 12.41 -8.93 13.41
C CYS A 418 12.67 -9.03 14.91
N ALA A 419 11.74 -9.61 15.68
CA ALA A 419 11.97 -9.83 17.10
C ALA A 419 13.18 -10.75 17.36
N LEU A 420 13.32 -11.86 16.63
CA LEU A 420 14.49 -12.74 16.76
C LEU A 420 15.79 -12.04 16.39
N ALA A 421 15.80 -11.31 15.27
CA ALA A 421 16.93 -10.53 14.78
C ALA A 421 17.31 -9.36 15.71
N ASN A 422 16.37 -8.87 16.51
CA ASN A 422 16.54 -7.74 17.43
C ASN A 422 16.60 -8.18 18.91
N GLY A 423 17.24 -9.32 19.18
CA GLY A 423 17.49 -9.78 20.56
C GLY A 423 16.22 -10.05 21.38
N GLY A 424 15.12 -10.42 20.73
CA GLY A 424 13.82 -10.70 21.33
C GLY A 424 12.90 -9.48 21.45
N GLN A 425 13.36 -8.27 21.10
CA GLN A 425 12.51 -7.06 21.11
C GLN A 425 11.71 -6.92 19.81
N MET A 426 10.40 -6.96 19.92
CA MET A 426 9.50 -6.86 18.77
C MET A 426 9.10 -5.40 18.54
N MET A 427 9.59 -4.82 17.46
CA MET A 427 9.24 -3.45 17.04
C MET A 427 7.86 -3.40 16.41
N GLN A 428 7.15 -2.27 16.57
CA GLN A 428 5.96 -1.98 15.80
C GLN A 428 6.36 -1.67 14.36
N LEU A 429 5.74 -2.36 13.39
CA LEU A 429 5.99 -2.09 11.98
C LEU A 429 5.44 -0.71 11.61
N HIS A 430 6.11 0.00 10.72
CA HIS A 430 5.63 1.26 10.16
C HIS A 430 6.18 1.48 8.77
N VAL A 431 5.43 2.23 7.95
CA VAL A 431 5.82 2.60 6.58
C VAL A 431 5.91 4.10 6.36
N ILE A 432 5.36 4.90 7.27
CA ILE A 432 5.44 6.37 7.22
C ILE A 432 6.63 6.79 8.06
N ASP A 433 7.63 7.43 7.46
CA ASP A 433 8.75 8.04 8.17
C ASP A 433 8.34 9.40 8.75
N ARG A 434 7.77 10.27 7.90
CA ARG A 434 7.32 11.61 8.32
C ARG A 434 6.26 12.19 7.39
N VAL A 435 5.48 13.12 7.93
CA VAL A 435 4.52 13.96 7.19
C VAL A 435 4.93 15.42 7.35
N VAL A 436 4.96 16.17 6.25
CA VAL A 436 5.45 17.56 6.20
C VAL A 436 4.34 18.47 5.68
N ASP A 437 3.92 19.45 6.48
CA ASP A 437 3.01 20.50 5.99
C ASP A 437 3.81 21.50 5.15
N PRO A 438 3.54 21.64 3.83
CA PRO A 438 4.36 22.45 2.94
C PRO A 438 4.24 23.96 3.18
N LYS A 439 3.23 24.41 3.95
CA LYS A 439 3.02 25.84 4.26
C LYS A 439 3.73 26.25 5.54
N THR A 440 3.66 25.40 6.56
CA THR A 440 4.21 25.70 7.89
C THR A 440 5.60 25.13 8.12
N GLY A 441 5.99 24.12 7.34
CA GLY A 441 7.21 23.36 7.55
C GLY A 441 7.16 22.42 8.76
N ILE A 442 5.98 22.25 9.39
CA ILE A 442 5.81 21.33 10.52
C ILE A 442 6.04 19.91 10.01
N VAL A 443 6.90 19.17 10.73
CA VAL A 443 7.25 17.78 10.45
C VAL A 443 6.73 16.90 11.58
N GLU A 444 5.78 16.03 11.26
CA GLU A 444 5.34 14.94 12.14
C GLU A 444 6.14 13.68 11.79
N LYS A 445 7.12 13.35 12.63
CA LYS A 445 7.98 12.17 12.43
C LYS A 445 7.46 10.96 13.21
N THR A 446 7.46 9.80 12.57
CA THR A 446 7.20 8.52 13.23
C THR A 446 8.45 8.05 13.95
N GLU A 447 8.36 7.91 15.26
CA GLU A 447 9.47 7.36 16.07
C GLU A 447 9.35 5.84 16.22
N PRO A 448 10.45 5.08 16.05
CA PRO A 448 10.46 3.64 16.28
C PRO A 448 9.96 3.27 17.68
N LYS A 449 9.00 2.34 17.75
CA LYS A 449 8.37 1.94 19.01
C LYS A 449 8.53 0.45 19.27
N VAL A 450 9.06 0.13 20.45
CA VAL A 450 9.03 -1.25 20.96
C VAL A 450 7.59 -1.63 21.29
N ARG A 451 7.07 -2.67 20.64
CA ARG A 451 5.69 -3.13 20.85
C ARG A 451 5.59 -4.06 22.05
N ARG A 452 6.56 -4.98 22.20
CA ARG A 452 6.69 -5.92 23.33
C ARG A 452 8.01 -6.67 23.25
N THR A 453 8.36 -7.37 24.32
CA THR A 453 9.42 -8.38 24.32
C THR A 453 8.82 -9.74 23.98
N ALA A 454 9.27 -10.36 22.87
CA ALA A 454 8.79 -11.67 22.42
C ALA A 454 9.47 -12.83 23.18
N CYS A 455 10.77 -12.71 23.43
CA CYS A 455 11.59 -13.65 24.22
C CYS A 455 12.80 -12.94 24.82
N ARG A 456 13.51 -13.60 25.74
CA ARG A 456 14.76 -13.10 26.33
C ARG A 456 15.89 -13.05 25.29
N PRO A 457 16.85 -12.10 25.40
CA PRO A 457 17.98 -12.01 24.47
C PRO A 457 18.82 -13.28 24.36
N GLU A 458 18.94 -14.06 25.44
CA GLU A 458 19.66 -15.35 25.45
C GLU A 458 18.99 -16.36 24.52
N ALA A 459 17.67 -16.49 24.62
CA ALA A 459 16.88 -17.41 23.80
C ALA A 459 16.90 -16.98 22.32
N ALA A 460 16.79 -15.67 22.05
CA ALA A 460 16.92 -15.13 20.70
C ALA A 460 18.30 -15.46 20.10
N ARG A 461 19.39 -15.21 20.85
CA ARG A 461 20.76 -15.54 20.41
C ARG A 461 20.94 -17.03 20.13
N GLN A 462 20.49 -17.91 21.03
CA GLN A 462 20.54 -19.36 20.83
C GLN A 462 19.79 -19.79 19.57
N MET A 463 18.58 -19.24 19.36
CA MET A 463 17.80 -19.52 18.16
C MET A 463 18.49 -19.02 16.89
N VAL A 464 19.08 -17.81 16.91
CA VAL A 464 19.84 -17.26 15.77
C VAL A 464 20.99 -18.19 15.40
N GLN A 465 21.77 -18.67 16.38
CA GLN A 465 22.85 -19.61 16.10
C GLN A 465 22.34 -20.90 15.44
N ALA A 466 21.22 -21.45 15.92
CA ALA A 466 20.60 -22.62 15.30
C ALA A 466 20.10 -22.34 13.87
N LEU A 467 19.57 -21.14 13.61
CA LEU A 467 19.13 -20.72 12.28
C LEU A 467 20.29 -20.55 11.29
N LYS A 468 21.50 -20.18 11.73
CA LYS A 468 22.67 -20.12 10.85
C LYS A 468 22.97 -21.48 10.21
N ARG A 469 22.72 -22.58 10.92
CA ARG A 469 22.95 -23.94 10.41
C ARG A 469 22.01 -24.35 9.27
N VAL A 470 20.89 -23.64 9.10
CA VAL A 470 19.89 -23.96 8.07
C VAL A 470 20.41 -23.67 6.65
N THR A 471 21.32 -22.69 6.51
CA THR A 471 21.90 -22.30 5.23
C THR A 471 23.25 -22.97 4.95
N LEU A 472 23.73 -23.84 5.85
CA LEU A 472 24.91 -24.67 5.61
C LEU A 472 24.59 -25.79 4.60
N PRO A 473 25.61 -26.42 3.98
CA PRO A 473 25.42 -27.48 2.98
C PRO A 473 24.50 -28.62 3.44
N GLU A 474 24.59 -28.99 4.71
CA GLU A 474 23.78 -30.04 5.35
C GLU A 474 22.44 -29.54 5.91
N GLY A 475 22.14 -28.24 5.77
CA GLY A 475 20.89 -27.62 6.14
C GLY A 475 19.80 -27.73 5.07
N THR A 476 18.63 -27.15 5.36
CA THR A 476 17.45 -27.21 4.46
C THR A 476 17.40 -26.10 3.41
N ALA A 477 18.28 -25.09 3.49
CA ALA A 477 18.28 -23.96 2.56
C ALA A 477 19.70 -23.46 2.18
N PRO A 478 20.60 -24.33 1.70
CA PRO A 478 21.95 -23.92 1.30
C PRO A 478 21.96 -22.86 0.19
N ARG A 479 20.91 -22.82 -0.65
CA ARG A 479 20.75 -21.84 -1.72
C ARG A 479 20.45 -20.40 -1.25
N ALA A 480 20.16 -20.19 0.04
CA ALA A 480 20.03 -18.87 0.63
C ALA A 480 21.36 -18.29 1.14
N ALA A 481 22.44 -19.09 1.14
CA ALA A 481 23.75 -18.63 1.58
C ALA A 481 24.27 -17.50 0.69
N ILE A 482 24.99 -16.55 1.31
CA ILE A 482 25.58 -15.40 0.62
C ILE A 482 27.08 -15.41 0.93
N PRO A 483 27.96 -15.52 -0.07
CA PRO A 483 29.40 -15.49 0.16
C PRO A 483 29.83 -14.25 0.96
N GLY A 484 30.60 -14.46 2.03
CA GLY A 484 31.08 -13.39 2.92
C GLY A 484 30.09 -12.95 4.01
N TYR A 485 28.88 -13.50 4.06
CA TYR A 485 27.88 -13.15 5.08
C TYR A 485 27.27 -14.38 5.73
N GLU A 486 27.11 -14.32 7.05
CA GLU A 486 26.30 -15.28 7.77
C GLU A 486 24.82 -14.96 7.59
N VAL A 487 24.05 -15.96 7.20
CA VAL A 487 22.59 -15.86 7.01
C VAL A 487 21.92 -16.72 8.07
N ALA A 488 20.97 -16.14 8.80
CA ALA A 488 20.07 -16.88 9.68
C ALA A 488 18.67 -16.87 9.07
N GLY A 489 18.08 -18.04 8.85
CA GLY A 489 16.76 -18.10 8.23
C GLY A 489 16.15 -19.49 8.25
N LYS A 490 14.92 -19.56 7.75
CA LYS A 490 14.15 -20.80 7.70
C LYS A 490 13.33 -20.88 6.43
N THR A 491 13.31 -22.07 5.83
CA THR A 491 12.37 -22.39 4.75
C THR A 491 11.04 -22.91 5.29
N GLY A 492 9.96 -22.60 4.57
CA GLY A 492 8.63 -23.17 4.73
C GLY A 492 8.12 -23.78 3.43
N THR A 493 7.36 -24.86 3.56
CA THR A 493 6.55 -25.44 2.48
C THR A 493 5.29 -25.95 3.13
N ALA A 494 4.15 -25.34 2.80
CA ALA A 494 2.86 -25.67 3.39
C ALA A 494 1.87 -26.05 2.29
N GLN A 495 1.13 -27.12 2.50
CA GLN A 495 -0.02 -27.48 1.65
C GLN A 495 -1.13 -26.46 1.87
N LYS A 496 -1.82 -26.06 0.81
CA LYS A 496 -2.98 -25.18 0.97
C LYS A 496 -4.16 -25.96 1.51
N PHE A 497 -4.83 -25.38 2.48
CA PHE A 497 -6.12 -25.86 2.95
C PHE A 497 -7.22 -25.25 2.09
N LYS A 498 -7.96 -26.11 1.36
CA LYS A 498 -9.02 -25.71 0.44
C LYS A 498 -10.20 -26.67 0.59
N ASP A 499 -11.42 -26.13 0.61
CA ASP A 499 -12.66 -26.92 0.66
C ASP A 499 -12.72 -27.94 1.82
N GLY A 500 -12.15 -27.58 2.97
CA GLY A 500 -12.18 -28.42 4.18
C GLY A 500 -11.09 -29.50 4.26
N THR A 501 -10.19 -29.59 3.27
CA THR A 501 -9.07 -30.54 3.26
C THR A 501 -7.77 -29.86 2.81
N TYR A 502 -6.63 -30.52 3.07
CA TYR A 502 -5.38 -30.13 2.43
C TYR A 502 -5.36 -30.61 0.98
N ASP A 503 -4.94 -29.72 0.09
CA ASP A 503 -4.75 -30.02 -1.33
C ASP A 503 -3.36 -30.67 -1.55
N ASN A 504 -3.30 -31.69 -2.40
CA ASN A 504 -2.06 -32.43 -2.68
C ASN A 504 -1.21 -31.81 -3.78
N GLY A 505 -1.73 -30.84 -4.53
CA GLY A 505 -1.05 -30.15 -5.63
C GLY A 505 -0.75 -28.67 -5.35
N LEU A 506 -1.44 -28.04 -4.41
CA LEU A 506 -1.27 -26.61 -4.11
C LEU A 506 -0.40 -26.38 -2.86
N TYR A 507 0.70 -25.66 -3.05
CA TYR A 507 1.68 -25.39 -2.01
C TYR A 507 2.01 -23.90 -1.91
N VAL A 508 2.41 -23.48 -0.70
CA VAL A 508 3.04 -22.19 -0.45
C VAL A 508 4.52 -22.44 -0.15
N ALA A 509 5.39 -21.93 -1.01
CA ALA A 509 6.85 -22.02 -0.87
C ALA A 509 7.38 -20.71 -0.27
N SER A 510 8.07 -20.79 0.86
CA SER A 510 8.55 -19.58 1.56
C SER A 510 9.97 -19.73 2.10
N PHE A 511 10.62 -18.58 2.24
CA PHE A 511 11.86 -18.42 2.99
C PHE A 511 11.83 -17.08 3.71
N VAL A 512 12.18 -17.08 4.99
CA VAL A 512 12.35 -15.87 5.78
C VAL A 512 13.68 -15.95 6.51
N GLY A 513 14.42 -14.85 6.50
CA GLY A 513 15.71 -14.78 7.15
C GLY A 513 16.21 -13.36 7.29
N PHE A 514 17.41 -13.24 7.84
CA PHE A 514 18.09 -11.97 8.05
C PHE A 514 19.60 -12.16 7.98
N THR A 515 20.27 -11.08 7.59
CA THR A 515 21.72 -11.07 7.38
C THR A 515 22.27 -9.65 7.51
N PRO A 516 23.53 -9.45 7.95
CA PRO A 516 24.40 -10.42 8.64
C PRO A 516 23.74 -10.98 9.90
N ALA A 517 23.90 -12.28 10.19
CA ALA A 517 23.11 -12.95 11.24
C ALA A 517 23.29 -12.35 12.65
N ASP A 518 24.49 -11.91 13.03
CA ASP A 518 24.76 -11.37 14.37
C ASP A 518 24.53 -9.85 14.50
N ASN A 519 24.56 -9.11 13.38
CA ASN A 519 24.19 -7.70 13.33
C ASN A 519 23.30 -7.42 12.12
N PRO A 520 22.01 -7.82 12.18
CA PRO A 520 21.16 -7.82 11.01
C PRO A 520 20.92 -6.42 10.45
N ALA A 521 21.14 -6.26 9.14
CA ALA A 521 20.77 -5.04 8.42
C ALA A 521 19.26 -5.01 8.14
N PHE A 522 18.69 -6.17 7.80
CA PHE A 522 17.28 -6.34 7.48
C PHE A 522 16.81 -7.77 7.76
N VAL A 523 15.50 -7.93 7.89
CA VAL A 523 14.77 -9.20 7.75
C VAL A 523 14.07 -9.18 6.40
N LEU A 524 14.11 -10.29 5.66
CA LEU A 524 13.43 -10.45 4.38
C LEU A 524 12.62 -11.74 4.38
N LEU A 525 11.34 -11.61 4.04
CA LEU A 525 10.44 -12.72 3.70
C LEU A 525 10.27 -12.77 2.19
N VAL A 526 10.33 -13.96 1.60
CA VAL A 526 9.98 -14.24 0.19
C VAL A 526 9.00 -15.40 0.16
N VAL A 527 7.90 -15.26 -0.58
CA VAL A 527 6.87 -16.28 -0.74
C VAL A 527 6.43 -16.40 -2.20
N ALA A 528 6.26 -17.64 -2.65
CA ALA A 528 5.56 -18.02 -3.85
C ALA A 528 4.33 -18.88 -3.46
N ASP A 529 3.14 -18.41 -3.80
CA ASP A 529 1.86 -19.09 -3.58
C ASP A 529 1.44 -19.81 -4.86
N GLU A 530 1.23 -21.12 -4.75
CA GLU A 530 0.88 -22.03 -5.84
C GLU A 530 1.87 -21.96 -7.03
N PRO A 531 3.19 -22.14 -6.82
CA PRO A 531 4.11 -22.31 -7.94
C PRO A 531 3.74 -23.56 -8.74
N THR A 532 3.60 -23.39 -10.05
CA THR A 532 3.17 -24.46 -10.95
C THR A 532 4.33 -25.09 -11.72
N GLU A 533 5.48 -24.42 -11.78
CA GLU A 533 6.66 -24.87 -12.53
C GLU A 533 7.94 -24.89 -11.70
N ASN A 534 8.87 -25.77 -12.07
CA ASN A 534 10.25 -25.81 -11.57
C ASN A 534 10.38 -26.00 -10.05
N GLY A 535 9.45 -26.76 -9.46
CA GLY A 535 9.46 -27.19 -8.06
C GLY A 535 8.33 -26.55 -7.24
N TYR A 536 8.29 -26.90 -5.95
CA TYR A 536 7.33 -26.34 -4.98
C TYR A 536 7.93 -26.17 -3.57
N TYR A 537 9.20 -26.52 -3.37
CA TYR A 537 9.86 -26.38 -2.07
C TYR A 537 10.38 -24.96 -1.86
N GLY A 538 10.21 -24.43 -0.65
CA GLY A 538 10.74 -23.12 -0.26
C GLY A 538 12.26 -23.02 -0.42
N GLY A 539 13.00 -24.10 -0.16
CA GLY A 539 14.45 -24.17 -0.33
C GLY A 539 14.91 -24.13 -1.80
N THR A 540 14.04 -24.48 -2.75
CA THR A 540 14.36 -24.45 -4.19
C THR A 540 13.87 -23.19 -4.89
N ILE A 541 12.78 -22.58 -4.40
CA ILE A 541 12.14 -21.40 -4.99
C ILE A 541 12.51 -20.13 -4.23
N ALA A 542 12.05 -19.99 -2.99
CA ALA A 542 12.14 -18.74 -2.22
C ALA A 542 13.56 -18.47 -1.68
N ALA A 543 14.28 -19.51 -1.25
CA ALA A 543 15.64 -19.40 -0.72
C ALA A 543 16.67 -18.78 -1.69
N PRO A 544 16.79 -19.22 -2.96
CA PRO A 544 17.70 -18.56 -3.90
C PRO A 544 17.29 -17.13 -4.26
N VAL A 545 15.98 -16.83 -4.26
CA VAL A 545 15.49 -15.46 -4.49
C VAL A 545 15.88 -14.56 -3.32
N PHE A 546 15.70 -15.03 -2.08
CA PHE A 546 16.21 -14.36 -0.88
C PHE A 546 17.71 -14.06 -1.00
N GLY A 547 18.53 -15.05 -1.37
CA GLY A 547 19.97 -14.89 -1.47
C GLY A 547 20.38 -13.79 -2.47
N ARG A 548 19.71 -13.71 -3.63
CA ARG A 548 19.99 -12.68 -4.64
C ARG A 548 19.54 -11.28 -4.20
N ILE A 549 18.34 -11.15 -3.64
CA ILE A 549 17.84 -9.88 -3.09
C ILE A 549 18.78 -9.38 -1.98
N ALA A 550 19.08 -10.26 -1.02
CA ALA A 550 19.91 -9.92 0.12
C ALA A 550 21.34 -9.53 -0.31
N ALA A 551 21.96 -10.26 -1.23
CA ALA A 551 23.28 -9.94 -1.75
C ALA A 551 23.34 -8.57 -2.46
N LYS A 552 22.34 -8.27 -3.31
CA LYS A 552 22.22 -6.96 -3.97
C LYS A 552 22.01 -5.84 -2.95
N THR A 553 21.15 -6.07 -1.95
CA THR A 553 20.82 -5.11 -0.90
C THR A 553 22.01 -4.81 0.00
N LEU A 554 22.76 -5.82 0.44
CA LEU A 554 23.97 -5.64 1.27
C LEU A 554 25.04 -4.79 0.56
N ARG A 555 25.22 -5.00 -0.75
CA ARG A 555 26.12 -4.18 -1.58
C ARG A 555 25.65 -2.73 -1.66
N TYR A 556 24.35 -2.51 -1.87
CA TYR A 556 23.76 -1.16 -1.89
C TYR A 556 23.92 -0.44 -0.55
N LEU A 557 23.62 -1.14 0.56
CA LEU A 557 23.78 -0.63 1.92
C LEU A 557 25.25 -0.52 2.38
N GLN A 558 26.21 -0.93 1.54
CA GLN A 558 27.65 -0.93 1.85
C GLN A 558 27.98 -1.66 3.17
N VAL A 559 27.23 -2.71 3.49
CA VAL A 559 27.52 -3.54 4.66
C VAL A 559 28.78 -4.33 4.37
N ALA A 560 29.80 -4.24 5.23
CA ALA A 560 31.03 -5.00 5.04
C ALA A 560 30.77 -6.51 5.24
N PRO A 561 31.32 -7.39 4.37
CA PRO A 561 31.39 -8.81 4.66
C PRO A 561 32.14 -9.07 5.96
N ALA A 562 31.79 -10.15 6.66
CA ALA A 562 32.64 -10.61 7.75
C ALA A 562 33.99 -11.08 7.17
N ALA A 563 35.10 -10.82 7.88
CA ALA A 563 36.40 -11.37 7.51
C ALA A 563 36.28 -12.90 7.35
N THR A 564 36.55 -13.38 6.15
CA THR A 564 36.15 -14.71 5.66
C THR A 564 36.76 -15.87 6.44
N HIS A 565 35.92 -16.85 6.79
CA HIS A 565 36.36 -18.23 6.99
C HIS A 565 36.55 -18.89 5.60
N PRO A 566 37.71 -19.51 5.29
CA PRO A 566 38.07 -19.97 3.94
C PRO A 566 37.23 -21.13 3.36
N ALA A 567 36.21 -21.62 4.08
CA ALA A 567 35.42 -22.80 3.68
C ALA A 567 34.29 -22.51 2.67
N VAL A 568 33.89 -21.25 2.45
CA VAL A 568 32.76 -20.89 1.56
C VAL A 568 33.20 -20.67 0.11
N GLU A 569 34.50 -20.42 -0.12
CA GLU A 569 35.04 -20.10 -1.45
C GLU A 569 35.13 -21.34 -2.37
N GLN A 570 35.20 -22.55 -1.80
CA GLN A 570 35.29 -23.80 -2.57
C GLN A 570 33.95 -24.40 -3.02
N ALA A 571 32.81 -23.92 -2.51
CA ALA A 571 31.50 -24.50 -2.82
C ALA A 571 30.79 -23.88 -4.04
N LEU A 572 31.36 -22.83 -4.63
CA LEU A 572 30.79 -22.11 -5.77
C LEU A 572 31.84 -21.94 -6.87
N MET A 573 32.26 -23.04 -7.49
CA MET A 573 32.66 -22.93 -8.89
C MET A 573 31.43 -22.54 -9.72
N PRO A 574 31.55 -21.58 -10.65
CA PRO A 574 30.41 -21.07 -11.39
C PRO A 574 29.80 -22.17 -12.25
N VAL A 575 28.53 -22.48 -12.02
CA VAL A 575 27.69 -22.99 -13.11
C VAL A 575 27.61 -21.84 -14.10
N SER A 576 28.25 -22.05 -15.26
CA SER A 576 28.36 -21.16 -16.41
C SER A 576 27.32 -20.04 -16.44
N ALA A 577 27.80 -18.80 -16.46
CA ALA A 577 27.02 -17.63 -16.81
C ALA A 577 26.30 -17.88 -18.13
N VAL A 578 24.98 -18.02 -18.09
CA VAL A 578 24.16 -17.62 -19.22
C VAL A 578 24.09 -16.10 -19.09
N GLU A 579 24.96 -15.42 -19.83
CA GLU A 579 24.82 -14.00 -20.11
C GLU A 579 23.47 -13.79 -20.79
N GLY A 580 22.47 -13.42 -20.01
CA GLY A 580 21.20 -12.88 -20.49
C GLY A 580 21.31 -11.36 -20.45
N GLU A 581 21.28 -10.74 -21.63
CA GLU A 581 21.35 -9.30 -21.84
C GLU A 581 20.40 -8.50 -20.92
N PRO A 582 20.70 -7.22 -20.61
CA PRO A 582 19.81 -6.29 -19.88
C PRO A 582 18.39 -6.17 -20.47
N HIS A 583 18.20 -6.63 -21.70
CA HIS A 583 16.92 -6.63 -22.41
C HIS A 583 15.92 -7.66 -21.86
N ALA A 584 16.38 -8.77 -21.27
CA ALA A 584 15.49 -9.82 -20.75
C ALA A 584 14.73 -9.38 -19.49
N ALA A 585 15.34 -8.61 -18.59
CA ALA A 585 14.68 -8.07 -17.41
C ALA A 585 13.58 -7.06 -17.77
N ALA A 586 13.83 -6.17 -18.74
CA ALA A 586 12.83 -5.23 -19.24
C ALA A 586 11.66 -5.95 -19.94
N GLN A 587 11.93 -7.06 -20.65
CA GLN A 587 10.90 -7.88 -21.29
C GLN A 587 10.12 -8.76 -20.30
N ALA A 588 10.76 -9.28 -19.24
CA ALA A 588 10.11 -10.00 -18.15
C ALA A 588 9.16 -9.06 -17.37
N ILE A 589 9.63 -7.86 -17.08
CA ILE A 589 8.83 -6.77 -16.50
C ILE A 589 7.64 -6.42 -17.40
N ALA A 590 7.78 -6.42 -18.73
CA ALA A 590 6.68 -6.15 -19.66
C ALA A 590 5.70 -7.32 -19.85
N ARG A 591 6.12 -8.57 -19.62
CA ARG A 591 5.26 -9.78 -19.75
C ARG A 591 4.52 -10.14 -18.46
N VAL A 592 4.99 -9.62 -17.33
CA VAL A 592 4.39 -9.78 -15.98
C VAL A 592 3.45 -8.60 -15.64
N ARG A 593 3.50 -7.51 -16.42
CA ARG A 593 2.65 -6.31 -16.30
C ARG A 593 1.33 -6.42 -17.05
#